data_AF-A0A166A2F9-F1
#
_entry.id   AF-A0A166A2F9-F1
#
_cell.length_a   1.000
_cell.length_b   1.000
_cell.length_c   1.000
_cell.angle_alpha   90.00
_cell.angle_beta   90.00
_cell.angle_gamma   90.00
#
_symmetry.space_group_name_H-M   'P 1'
#
loop_
_entity.id
_entity.type
_entity.pdbx_description
1 polymer ?
#
loop_
_entity_poly.entity_id
_entity_poly.type
_entity_poly.pdbx_seq_one_letter_code
_entity_poly.pdbx_strand_id
1 'polypeptide(L)'
;MLARIKRWLGLAKPDDDQSKLEEAARKKAEEQKKLEEQKLQESESYKPTQKTEESSQEVENVAEKPRIGYFHLSGCTGDVMSLSENYDILSELLTNMVDIVYGQTLVDVWWDDENPMPEMDLALVEGSVCLQDEHSLHELKELRKKATYVAAFGSCAKNGCFTRFSRGGQQAQPKHESFVPLSDLVKVDLAIPGCPASPEIIAKTVVALINGDLDYLQPMMDVAACNQNCGCDLQTNIVNKALCTGCGTCAMVCPTRALTINEGRPECNKARCIKCGSCYTHCPRSWFPEARIKQDLGL
;
A
#
# COMPACT_ATOMS: atom_id res chain seq x y z
N MET A 1 51.32 5.30 18.19
CA MET A 1 50.62 4.42 19.16
C MET A 1 50.54 5.05 20.57
N LEU A 2 51.65 5.52 21.15
CA LEU A 2 51.70 6.17 22.47
C LEU A 2 50.85 7.46 22.63
N ALA A 3 50.62 8.23 21.56
CA ALA A 3 49.80 9.44 21.60
C ALA A 3 48.29 9.17 21.74
N ARG A 4 47.77 8.03 21.24
CA ARG A 4 46.36 7.63 21.40
C ARG A 4 46.06 7.13 22.81
N ILE A 5 47.05 6.51 23.47
CA ILE A 5 46.91 5.99 24.84
C ILE A 5 46.82 7.13 25.86
N LYS A 6 47.59 8.21 25.68
CA LYS A 6 47.55 9.39 26.57
C LYS A 6 46.21 10.15 26.52
N ARG A 7 45.50 10.12 25.38
CA ARG A 7 44.18 10.77 25.19
C ARG A 7 43.04 9.97 25.84
N TRP A 8 43.16 8.65 25.91
CA TRP A 8 42.18 7.78 26.56
C TRP A 8 42.30 7.80 28.09
N LEU A 9 43.51 8.04 28.62
CA LEU A 9 43.79 8.10 30.06
C LEU A 9 43.56 9.48 30.71
N GLY A 10 43.07 10.48 29.97
CA GLY A 10 42.68 11.79 30.55
C GLY A 10 43.83 12.64 31.10
N LEU A 11 45.08 12.40 30.70
CA LEU A 11 46.27 13.07 31.26
C LEU A 11 46.82 14.23 30.40
N ALA A 12 46.04 14.80 29.48
CA ALA A 12 46.45 15.98 28.73
C ALA A 12 45.87 17.26 29.37
N LYS A 13 46.74 18.20 29.74
CA LYS A 13 46.34 19.50 30.31
C LYS A 13 45.62 20.38 29.27
N PRO A 14 44.66 21.22 29.69
CA PRO A 14 43.89 22.09 28.81
C PRO A 14 44.72 23.33 28.48
N ASP A 15 44.73 23.77 27.23
CA ASP A 15 44.82 25.19 26.87
C ASP A 15 44.44 25.39 25.38
N ASP A 16 43.69 26.49 25.16
CA ASP A 16 43.43 27.21 23.88
C ASP A 16 42.26 26.82 22.95
N ASP A 17 41.33 25.94 23.34
CA ASP A 17 40.17 25.55 22.50
C ASP A 17 38.80 26.08 22.98
N GLN A 18 38.70 26.60 24.22
CA GLN A 18 37.43 27.08 24.78
C GLN A 18 36.95 28.42 24.19
N SER A 19 37.85 29.35 23.88
CA SER A 19 37.47 30.67 23.32
C SER A 19 36.88 30.57 21.91
N LYS A 20 37.37 29.64 21.10
CA LYS A 20 36.88 29.39 19.74
C LYS A 20 35.52 28.69 19.72
N LEU A 21 35.27 27.80 20.68
CA LEU A 21 33.97 27.14 20.85
C LEU A 21 32.89 28.11 21.34
N GLU A 22 33.23 29.03 22.23
CA GLU A 22 32.30 30.08 22.70
C GLU A 22 31.96 31.10 21.61
N GLU A 23 32.92 31.50 20.78
CA GLU A 23 32.68 32.42 19.66
C GLU A 23 31.81 31.76 18.57
N ALA A 24 32.01 30.47 18.29
CA ALA A 24 31.18 29.70 17.37
C ALA A 24 29.74 29.51 17.88
N ALA A 25 29.57 29.31 19.19
CA ALA A 25 28.25 29.22 19.82
C ALA A 25 27.48 30.55 19.75
N ARG A 26 28.16 31.69 19.96
CA ARG A 26 27.55 33.02 19.82
C ARG A 26 27.07 33.30 18.39
N LYS A 27 27.88 32.98 17.38
CA LYS A 27 27.51 33.18 15.97
C LYS A 27 26.27 32.35 15.58
N LYS A 28 26.20 31.10 16.03
CA LYS A 28 25.03 30.24 15.80
C LYS A 28 23.77 30.78 16.48
N ALA A 29 23.89 31.32 17.69
CA ALA A 29 22.75 31.90 18.41
C ALA A 29 22.22 33.18 17.73
N GLU A 30 23.09 34.03 17.18
CA GLU A 30 22.67 35.21 16.40
C GLU A 30 22.00 34.84 15.08
N GLU A 31 22.49 33.79 14.41
CA GLU A 31 21.93 33.31 13.15
C GLU A 31 20.54 32.69 13.35
N GLN A 32 20.36 31.95 14.45
CA GLN A 32 19.08 31.36 14.82
C GLN A 32 18.03 32.42 15.20
N LYS A 33 18.47 33.49 15.88
CA LYS A 33 17.60 34.61 16.25
C LYS A 33 17.11 35.41 15.03
N LYS A 34 17.99 35.62 14.03
CA LYS A 34 17.59 36.24 12.74
C LYS A 34 16.56 35.39 11.98
N LEU A 35 16.69 34.07 12.04
CA LEU A 35 15.76 33.14 11.40
C LEU A 35 14.37 33.16 12.07
N GLU A 36 14.33 33.31 13.40
CA GLU A 36 13.08 33.44 14.16
C GLU A 36 12.40 34.78 13.91
N GLU A 37 13.16 35.88 13.81
CA GLU A 37 12.62 37.21 13.49
C GLU A 37 12.02 37.27 12.07
N GLN A 38 12.62 36.59 11.09
CA GLN A 38 12.06 36.46 9.74
C GLN A 38 10.75 35.66 9.71
N LYS A 39 10.69 34.55 10.47
CA LYS A 39 9.46 33.75 10.58
C LYS A 39 8.32 34.51 11.25
N LEU A 40 8.62 35.39 12.22
CA LEU A 40 7.61 36.22 12.86
C LEU A 40 7.02 37.24 11.86
N GLN A 41 7.86 37.87 11.03
CA GLN A 41 7.41 38.84 10.02
C GLN A 41 6.55 38.21 8.91
N GLU A 42 6.80 36.95 8.52
CA GLU A 42 5.98 36.24 7.53
C GLU A 42 4.58 35.88 8.09
N SER A 43 4.51 35.53 9.38
CA SER A 43 3.25 35.16 10.07
C SER A 43 2.28 36.31 10.33
N GLU A 44 2.74 37.57 10.32
CA GLU A 44 1.88 38.75 10.49
C GLU A 44 1.17 39.20 9.20
N SER A 45 1.44 38.58 8.04
CA SER A 45 0.88 39.02 6.74
C SER A 45 -0.39 38.27 6.28
N TYR A 46 -0.89 37.29 7.04
CA TYR A 46 -2.00 36.44 6.61
C TYR A 46 -3.38 37.02 7.00
N LYS A 47 -4.18 37.43 5.99
CA LYS A 47 -5.62 37.69 6.13
C LYS A 47 -6.41 36.51 5.51
N PRO A 48 -7.41 35.94 6.20
CA PRO A 48 -8.11 34.76 5.72
C PRO A 48 -9.19 35.13 4.70
N THR A 49 -9.04 34.63 3.46
CA THR A 49 -10.09 34.61 2.44
C THR A 49 -10.95 33.35 2.58
N GLN A 50 -12.26 33.52 2.74
CA GLN A 50 -13.24 32.45 2.71
C GLN A 50 -13.34 31.85 1.30
N LYS A 51 -13.13 30.54 1.17
CA LYS A 51 -13.50 29.75 -0.02
C LYS A 51 -14.32 28.54 0.42
N THR A 52 -15.62 28.61 0.15
CA THR A 52 -16.46 27.47 -0.21
C THR A 52 -16.09 27.06 -1.63
N GLU A 53 -15.51 25.87 -1.81
CA GLU A 53 -15.40 25.19 -3.10
C GLU A 53 -15.11 23.71 -2.79
N GLU A 54 -16.04 22.85 -3.19
CA GLU A 54 -15.94 21.39 -3.17
C GLU A 54 -14.76 20.94 -4.03
N SER A 55 -14.01 19.93 -3.58
CA SER A 55 -12.82 19.44 -4.31
C SER A 55 -13.24 18.62 -5.54
N SER A 56 -13.50 19.28 -6.66
CA SER A 56 -13.47 18.64 -7.98
C SER A 56 -12.01 18.49 -8.41
N GLN A 57 -11.45 17.29 -8.29
CA GLN A 57 -10.19 16.97 -8.98
C GLN A 57 -10.47 16.97 -10.48
N GLU A 58 -9.93 17.96 -11.20
CA GLU A 58 -10.05 18.05 -12.66
C GLU A 58 -9.25 16.92 -13.31
N VAL A 59 -9.91 16.16 -14.19
CA VAL A 59 -9.36 14.96 -14.85
C VAL A 59 -8.93 15.34 -16.27
N GLU A 60 -7.64 15.19 -16.58
CA GLU A 60 -7.07 15.45 -17.90
C GLU A 60 -7.26 14.25 -18.84
N ASN A 61 -7.56 14.50 -20.12
CA ASN A 61 -7.65 13.47 -21.16
C ASN A 61 -6.26 12.88 -21.46
N VAL A 62 -6.09 11.58 -21.27
CA VAL A 62 -4.82 10.87 -21.53
C VAL A 62 -4.69 10.55 -23.03
N ALA A 63 -3.58 10.95 -23.67
CA ALA A 63 -3.37 10.80 -25.12
C ALA A 63 -3.21 9.33 -25.56
N GLU A 64 -2.66 8.46 -24.71
CA GLU A 64 -2.63 7.00 -24.85
C GLU A 64 -3.11 6.37 -23.55
N LYS A 65 -4.25 5.66 -23.58
CA LYS A 65 -4.88 5.07 -22.40
C LYS A 65 -4.11 3.83 -21.97
N PRO A 66 -3.73 3.69 -20.68
CA PRO A 66 -3.11 2.46 -20.20
C PRO A 66 -4.01 1.24 -20.43
N ARG A 67 -3.41 0.18 -20.96
CA ARG A 67 -4.06 -1.10 -21.24
C ARG A 67 -4.09 -1.93 -19.97
N ILE A 68 -5.28 -2.11 -19.40
CA ILE A 68 -5.50 -2.85 -18.16
C ILE A 68 -6.16 -4.20 -18.46
N GLY A 69 -5.63 -5.27 -17.88
CA GLY A 69 -6.33 -6.55 -17.80
C GLY A 69 -6.88 -6.79 -16.41
N TYR A 70 -8.11 -7.24 -16.32
CA TYR A 70 -8.70 -7.77 -15.09
C TYR A 70 -8.72 -9.30 -15.15
N PHE A 71 -8.08 -9.95 -14.19
CA PHE A 71 -8.02 -11.41 -14.08
C PHE A 71 -8.73 -11.86 -12.82
N HIS A 72 -9.62 -12.83 -12.98
CA HIS A 72 -10.34 -13.44 -11.88
C HIS A 72 -9.89 -14.89 -11.70
N LEU A 73 -9.01 -15.12 -10.71
CA LEU A 73 -8.59 -16.46 -10.33
C LEU A 73 -9.58 -17.03 -9.28
N SER A 74 -9.10 -17.58 -8.17
CA SER A 74 -9.97 -17.99 -7.07
C SER A 74 -10.32 -16.80 -6.17
N GLY A 75 -11.05 -15.84 -6.76
CA GLY A 75 -11.57 -14.61 -6.14
C GLY A 75 -13.05 -14.69 -5.82
N CYS A 76 -13.64 -13.56 -5.44
CA CYS A 76 -15.09 -13.44 -5.19
C CYS A 76 -15.76 -12.35 -6.02
N THR A 77 -15.01 -11.70 -6.90
CA THR A 77 -15.39 -10.53 -7.72
C THR A 77 -15.60 -9.27 -6.87
N GLY A 78 -15.38 -9.34 -5.55
CA GLY A 78 -15.63 -8.23 -4.63
C GLY A 78 -14.67 -7.06 -4.84
N ASP A 79 -13.45 -7.31 -5.30
CA ASP A 79 -12.48 -6.25 -5.53
C ASP A 79 -12.84 -5.48 -6.81
N VAL A 80 -13.24 -6.17 -7.90
CA VAL A 80 -13.76 -5.46 -9.10
C VAL A 80 -15.11 -4.80 -8.88
N MET A 81 -15.97 -5.32 -7.99
CA MET A 81 -17.16 -4.58 -7.55
C MET A 81 -16.77 -3.29 -6.82
N SER A 82 -15.78 -3.33 -5.94
CA SER A 82 -15.27 -2.12 -5.30
C SER A 82 -14.69 -1.11 -6.30
N LEU A 83 -14.05 -1.57 -7.38
CA LEU A 83 -13.64 -0.70 -8.49
C LEU A 83 -14.85 0.01 -9.12
N SER A 84 -15.96 -0.72 -9.35
CA SER A 84 -17.18 -0.16 -9.95
C SER A 84 -18.01 0.70 -9.00
N GLU A 85 -17.72 0.67 -7.69
CA GLU A 85 -18.33 1.57 -6.70
C GLU A 85 -17.74 2.99 -6.71
N ASN A 86 -16.78 3.29 -7.60
CA ASN A 86 -16.35 4.65 -7.89
C ASN A 86 -17.38 5.40 -8.77
N TYR A 87 -18.61 5.55 -8.27
CA TYR A 87 -19.81 5.89 -9.06
C TYR A 87 -19.67 7.12 -9.96
N ASP A 88 -19.13 8.22 -9.43
CA ASP A 88 -19.06 9.50 -10.15
C ASP A 88 -18.04 9.46 -11.30
N ILE A 89 -16.97 8.70 -11.14
CA ILE A 89 -15.86 8.65 -12.10
C ILE A 89 -15.86 7.36 -12.93
N LEU A 90 -16.72 6.38 -12.65
CA LEU A 90 -16.64 5.07 -13.30
C LEU A 90 -16.76 5.17 -14.82
N SER A 91 -17.72 5.95 -15.32
CA SER A 91 -17.89 6.15 -16.76
C SER A 91 -16.64 6.80 -17.37
N GLU A 92 -16.13 7.85 -16.74
CA GLU A 92 -14.94 8.57 -17.21
C GLU A 92 -13.69 7.67 -17.19
N LEU A 93 -13.54 6.90 -16.12
CA LEU A 93 -12.48 5.93 -15.93
C LEU A 93 -12.44 4.92 -17.08
N LEU A 94 -13.58 4.27 -17.35
CA LEU A 94 -13.69 3.20 -18.34
C LEU A 94 -13.72 3.69 -19.79
N THR A 95 -14.14 4.94 -20.03
CA THR A 95 -14.27 5.46 -21.39
C THR A 95 -13.10 6.33 -21.83
N ASN A 96 -12.47 7.08 -20.92
CA ASN A 96 -11.49 8.12 -21.26
C ASN A 96 -10.13 7.95 -20.55
N MET A 97 -10.08 7.30 -19.37
CA MET A 97 -8.83 7.22 -18.60
C MET A 97 -8.04 5.93 -18.87
N VAL A 98 -8.70 4.78 -18.96
CA VAL A 98 -8.06 3.47 -19.16
C VAL A 98 -8.74 2.68 -20.28
N ASP A 99 -8.01 1.71 -20.83
CA ASP A 99 -8.54 0.74 -21.79
C ASP A 99 -8.52 -0.65 -21.14
N ILE A 100 -9.69 -1.20 -20.78
CA ILE A 100 -9.78 -2.57 -20.25
C ILE A 100 -9.76 -3.53 -21.44
N VAL A 101 -8.60 -4.14 -21.69
CA VAL A 101 -8.34 -4.95 -22.89
C VAL A 101 -8.60 -6.44 -22.68
N TYR A 102 -8.73 -6.88 -21.44
CA TYR A 102 -8.92 -8.28 -21.10
C TYR A 102 -9.63 -8.47 -19.76
N GLY A 103 -10.39 -9.56 -19.66
CA GLY A 103 -11.09 -10.01 -18.46
C GLY A 103 -12.52 -10.37 -18.81
N GLN A 104 -12.82 -11.66 -18.90
CA GLN A 104 -14.10 -12.19 -19.40
C GLN A 104 -15.32 -11.78 -18.55
N THR A 105 -15.12 -11.19 -17.37
CA THR A 105 -16.19 -10.56 -16.59
C THR A 105 -16.68 -9.25 -17.23
N LEU A 106 -15.81 -8.54 -17.95
CA LEU A 106 -16.06 -7.18 -18.47
C LEU A 106 -15.91 -7.08 -19.99
N VAL A 107 -15.13 -7.98 -20.61
CA VAL A 107 -14.72 -7.87 -22.03
C VAL A 107 -14.92 -9.21 -22.73
N ASP A 108 -15.51 -9.19 -23.92
CA ASP A 108 -15.73 -10.37 -24.77
C ASP A 108 -14.45 -10.80 -25.53
N VAL A 109 -13.33 -10.93 -24.80
CA VAL A 109 -12.03 -11.36 -25.33
C VAL A 109 -11.64 -12.69 -24.70
N TRP A 110 -11.37 -13.66 -25.55
CA TRP A 110 -10.90 -15.00 -25.19
C TRP A 110 -9.47 -15.16 -25.71
N TRP A 111 -8.68 -15.98 -25.01
CA TRP A 111 -7.33 -16.31 -25.46
C TRP A 111 -7.13 -17.83 -25.50
N ASP A 112 -6.34 -18.23 -26.48
CA ASP A 112 -5.92 -19.61 -26.73
C ASP A 112 -4.60 -19.59 -27.54
N ASP A 113 -4.19 -20.73 -28.08
CA ASP A 113 -2.95 -20.83 -28.85
C ASP A 113 -3.00 -20.07 -30.20
N GLU A 114 -4.20 -19.83 -30.75
CA GLU A 114 -4.40 -19.08 -32.00
C GLU A 114 -4.61 -17.58 -31.75
N ASN A 115 -5.23 -17.25 -30.62
CA ASN A 115 -5.55 -15.90 -30.17
C ASN A 115 -4.78 -15.62 -28.87
N PRO A 116 -3.53 -15.17 -28.95
CA PRO A 116 -2.71 -14.97 -27.76
C PRO A 116 -3.31 -13.87 -26.87
N MET A 117 -3.13 -14.04 -25.55
CA MET A 117 -3.52 -13.03 -24.57
C MET A 117 -2.89 -11.67 -24.93
N PRO A 118 -3.67 -10.57 -24.89
CA PRO A 118 -3.19 -9.25 -25.27
C PRO A 118 -2.10 -8.76 -24.31
N GLU A 119 -1.17 -7.97 -24.84
CA GLU A 119 -0.19 -7.25 -24.02
C GLU A 119 -0.89 -6.14 -23.21
N MET A 120 -0.42 -5.94 -21.97
CA MET A 120 -1.02 -5.06 -20.98
C MET A 120 0.04 -4.26 -20.22
N ASP A 121 -0.29 -3.04 -19.85
CA ASP A 121 0.54 -2.21 -18.97
C ASP A 121 0.38 -2.67 -17.52
N LEU A 122 -0.85 -3.00 -17.12
CA LEU A 122 -1.21 -3.43 -15.78
C LEU A 122 -2.17 -4.62 -15.81
N ALA A 123 -1.82 -5.69 -15.12
CA ALA A 123 -2.75 -6.77 -14.79
C ALA A 123 -3.23 -6.64 -13.34
N LEU A 124 -4.51 -6.34 -13.16
CA LEU A 124 -5.22 -6.42 -11.89
C LEU A 124 -5.66 -7.88 -11.67
N VAL A 125 -4.97 -8.60 -10.81
CA VAL A 125 -5.24 -10.03 -10.58
C VAL A 125 -5.93 -10.22 -9.25
N GLU A 126 -7.21 -10.59 -9.30
CA GLU A 126 -8.04 -10.88 -8.14
C GLU A 126 -7.99 -12.38 -7.79
N GLY A 127 -7.97 -12.68 -6.51
CA GLY A 127 -8.09 -14.04 -6.02
C GLY A 127 -6.75 -14.75 -5.81
N SER A 128 -6.80 -15.79 -4.96
CA SER A 128 -5.66 -16.71 -4.80
C SER A 128 -5.60 -17.72 -5.94
N VAL A 129 -4.53 -18.52 -6.00
CA VAL A 129 -4.36 -19.54 -7.03
C VAL A 129 -4.54 -20.93 -6.44
N CYS A 130 -5.46 -21.71 -7.00
CA CYS A 130 -5.59 -23.13 -6.70
C CYS A 130 -4.45 -23.92 -7.35
N LEU A 131 -3.63 -24.62 -6.56
CA LEU A 131 -2.50 -25.40 -7.10
C LEU A 131 -2.93 -26.66 -7.85
N GLN A 132 -4.19 -27.10 -7.71
CA GLN A 132 -4.74 -28.27 -8.38
C GLN A 132 -5.56 -27.94 -9.64
N ASP A 133 -5.64 -26.66 -10.01
CA ASP A 133 -6.31 -26.20 -11.22
C ASP A 133 -5.28 -25.71 -12.26
N GLU A 134 -5.13 -26.49 -13.32
CA GLU A 134 -4.12 -26.24 -14.37
C GLU A 134 -4.39 -24.94 -15.13
N HIS A 135 -5.66 -24.59 -15.36
CA HIS A 135 -6.02 -23.36 -16.06
C HIS A 135 -5.61 -22.13 -15.25
N SER A 136 -5.93 -22.08 -13.95
CA SER A 136 -5.49 -20.99 -13.05
C SER A 136 -3.96 -20.80 -13.05
N LEU A 137 -3.21 -21.90 -13.03
CA LEU A 137 -1.74 -21.85 -13.07
C LEU A 137 -1.23 -21.36 -14.43
N HIS A 138 -1.84 -21.81 -15.52
CA HIS A 138 -1.48 -21.41 -16.87
C HIS A 138 -1.76 -19.92 -17.11
N GLU A 139 -2.96 -19.47 -16.74
CA GLU A 139 -3.38 -18.08 -16.87
C GLU A 139 -2.49 -17.13 -16.07
N LEU A 140 -2.16 -17.45 -14.81
CA LEU A 140 -1.26 -16.62 -14.01
C LEU A 140 0.15 -16.54 -14.60
N LYS A 141 0.66 -17.63 -15.16
CA LYS A 141 1.99 -17.63 -15.79
C LYS A 141 1.97 -16.86 -17.11
N GLU A 142 0.90 -16.95 -17.87
CA GLU A 142 0.78 -16.25 -19.15
C GLU A 142 0.58 -14.75 -18.95
N LEU A 143 -0.33 -14.33 -18.06
CA LEU A 143 -0.52 -12.90 -17.76
C LEU A 143 0.77 -12.25 -17.28
N ARG A 144 1.62 -12.97 -16.53
CA ARG A 144 2.90 -12.43 -16.07
C ARG A 144 3.86 -12.15 -17.23
N LYS A 145 3.81 -12.92 -18.32
CA LYS A 145 4.61 -12.66 -19.53
C LYS A 145 4.07 -11.48 -20.34
N LYS A 146 2.76 -11.26 -20.30
CA LYS A 146 2.02 -10.27 -21.09
C LYS A 146 1.82 -8.92 -20.42
N ALA A 147 1.97 -8.86 -19.10
CA ALA A 147 1.79 -7.65 -18.32
C ALA A 147 3.14 -7.03 -17.92
N THR A 148 3.28 -5.72 -18.15
CA THR A 148 4.43 -4.95 -17.63
C THR A 148 4.43 -4.94 -16.11
N TYR A 149 3.29 -4.61 -15.49
CA TYR A 149 3.08 -4.67 -14.04
C TYR A 149 2.00 -5.67 -13.67
N VAL A 150 2.25 -6.48 -12.64
CA VAL A 150 1.22 -7.33 -12.01
C VAL A 150 0.88 -6.79 -10.64
N ALA A 151 -0.39 -6.45 -10.46
CA ALA A 151 -0.96 -6.03 -9.20
C ALA A 151 -1.74 -7.17 -8.54
N ALA A 152 -1.35 -7.53 -7.32
CA ALA A 152 -2.21 -8.33 -6.46
C ALA A 152 -3.40 -7.49 -6.02
N PHE A 153 -4.55 -7.74 -6.64
CA PHE A 153 -5.78 -6.99 -6.42
C PHE A 153 -6.61 -7.67 -5.32
N GLY A 154 -6.67 -7.03 -4.16
CA GLY A 154 -7.32 -7.60 -2.98
C GLY A 154 -6.43 -8.53 -2.16
N SER A 155 -6.89 -8.86 -0.96
CA SER A 155 -6.12 -9.67 0.01
C SER A 155 -5.99 -11.12 -0.45
N CYS A 156 -6.95 -11.67 -1.19
CA CYS A 156 -6.86 -13.05 -1.68
C CYS A 156 -5.63 -13.23 -2.60
N ALA A 157 -5.43 -12.30 -3.52
CA ALA A 157 -4.26 -12.26 -4.39
C ALA A 157 -2.96 -11.98 -3.62
N LYS A 158 -2.99 -11.00 -2.70
CA LYS A 158 -1.81 -10.55 -1.97
C LYS A 158 -1.31 -11.60 -0.95
N ASN A 159 -2.21 -12.18 -0.16
CA ASN A 159 -1.83 -13.06 0.95
C ASN A 159 -2.69 -14.31 1.14
N GLY A 160 -3.62 -14.60 0.23
CA GLY A 160 -4.55 -15.72 0.31
C GLY A 160 -5.81 -15.41 1.12
N CYS A 161 -5.81 -14.41 2.01
CA CYS A 161 -6.98 -14.07 2.82
C CYS A 161 -7.65 -15.32 3.44
N PHE A 162 -8.96 -15.44 3.32
CA PHE A 162 -9.74 -16.58 3.78
C PHE A 162 -9.48 -17.91 3.04
N THR A 163 -8.87 -17.92 1.85
CA THR A 163 -8.53 -19.18 1.16
C THR A 163 -7.36 -19.90 1.83
N ARG A 164 -6.65 -19.23 2.75
CA ARG A 164 -5.72 -19.86 3.69
C ARG A 164 -6.37 -20.91 4.59
N PHE A 165 -7.71 -20.94 4.67
CA PHE A 165 -8.45 -21.96 5.42
C PHE A 165 -8.94 -23.12 4.53
N SER A 166 -8.78 -23.03 3.21
CA SER A 166 -9.14 -24.11 2.29
C SER A 166 -8.33 -25.37 2.60
N ARG A 167 -9.02 -26.53 2.51
CA ARG A 167 -8.46 -27.85 2.85
C ARG A 167 -9.05 -28.99 2.01
N GLY A 168 -9.70 -28.67 0.89
CA GLY A 168 -10.31 -29.65 -0.01
C GLY A 168 -11.46 -30.44 0.61
N GLY A 169 -11.77 -31.57 -0.02
CA GLY A 169 -12.81 -32.51 0.42
C GLY A 169 -14.25 -32.13 0.02
N GLN A 170 -14.46 -30.97 -0.62
CA GLN A 170 -15.78 -30.51 -1.06
C GLN A 170 -16.05 -30.89 -2.51
N GLN A 171 -17.28 -31.35 -2.81
CA GLN A 171 -17.73 -31.66 -4.17
C GLN A 171 -17.90 -30.38 -5.01
N ALA A 172 -17.79 -30.42 -6.34
CA ALA A 172 -17.52 -31.58 -7.22
C ALA A 172 -16.02 -31.84 -7.47
N GLN A 173 -15.13 -31.05 -6.86
CA GLN A 173 -13.68 -31.20 -6.97
C GLN A 173 -13.04 -31.37 -5.59
N PRO A 174 -13.15 -32.55 -4.95
CA PRO A 174 -12.58 -32.78 -3.62
C PRO A 174 -11.05 -32.56 -3.55
N LYS A 175 -10.37 -32.63 -4.71
CA LYS A 175 -8.94 -32.38 -4.86
C LYS A 175 -8.53 -30.89 -4.81
N HIS A 176 -9.46 -29.94 -4.98
CA HIS A 176 -9.14 -28.51 -4.92
C HIS A 176 -8.95 -28.10 -3.46
N GLU A 177 -7.70 -28.18 -3.01
CA GLU A 177 -7.34 -28.11 -1.60
C GLU A 177 -6.45 -26.92 -1.27
N SER A 178 -5.45 -26.66 -2.11
CA SER A 178 -4.36 -25.75 -1.77
C SER A 178 -4.44 -24.46 -2.55
N PHE A 179 -4.59 -23.36 -1.82
CA PHE A 179 -4.68 -22.02 -2.39
C PHE A 179 -3.54 -21.14 -1.86
N VAL A 180 -2.82 -20.48 -2.77
CA VAL A 180 -1.67 -19.63 -2.46
C VAL A 180 -1.83 -18.22 -3.04
N PRO A 181 -1.24 -17.19 -2.43
CA PRO A 181 -1.16 -15.86 -3.04
C PRO A 181 -0.31 -15.89 -4.32
N LEU A 182 -0.45 -14.87 -5.15
CA LEU A 182 0.25 -14.77 -6.44
C LEU A 182 1.77 -14.77 -6.28
N SER A 183 2.27 -14.11 -5.23
CA SER A 183 3.70 -13.97 -4.94
C SER A 183 4.43 -15.30 -4.72
N ASP A 184 3.70 -16.37 -4.41
CA ASP A 184 4.29 -17.70 -4.23
C ASP A 184 4.61 -18.36 -5.59
N LEU A 185 4.06 -17.84 -6.70
CA LEU A 185 4.16 -18.42 -8.04
C LEU A 185 4.80 -17.49 -9.08
N VAL A 186 4.56 -16.19 -8.98
CA VAL A 186 5.08 -15.18 -9.92
C VAL A 186 5.52 -13.91 -9.18
N LYS A 187 6.38 -13.11 -9.82
CA LYS A 187 6.72 -11.78 -9.32
C LYS A 187 5.49 -10.87 -9.38
N VAL A 188 5.13 -10.30 -8.23
CA VAL A 188 4.11 -9.27 -8.07
C VAL A 188 4.81 -7.93 -7.89
N ASP A 189 4.42 -6.90 -8.63
CA ASP A 189 5.07 -5.59 -8.60
C ASP A 189 4.41 -4.63 -7.61
N LEU A 190 3.09 -4.69 -7.48
CA LEU A 190 2.33 -3.90 -6.52
C LEU A 190 1.20 -4.72 -5.89
N ALA A 191 0.72 -4.31 -4.73
CA ALA A 191 -0.43 -4.93 -4.08
C ALA A 191 -1.41 -3.87 -3.59
N ILE A 192 -2.70 -4.12 -3.80
CA ILE A 192 -3.81 -3.29 -3.33
C ILE A 192 -4.58 -4.11 -2.28
N PRO A 193 -4.14 -4.12 -1.01
CA PRO A 193 -4.71 -4.98 0.01
C PRO A 193 -6.10 -4.50 0.45
N GLY A 194 -6.97 -5.45 0.78
CA GLY A 194 -8.32 -5.21 1.30
C GLY A 194 -9.21 -6.43 1.09
N CYS A 195 -10.37 -6.48 1.74
CA CYS A 195 -11.35 -7.55 1.54
C CYS A 195 -12.78 -6.97 1.60
N PRO A 196 -13.19 -6.18 0.59
CA PRO A 196 -12.42 -5.81 -0.61
C PRO A 196 -11.45 -4.64 -0.38
N ALA A 197 -10.55 -4.37 -1.33
CA ALA A 197 -9.85 -3.07 -1.41
C ALA A 197 -10.88 -1.93 -1.50
N SER A 198 -10.61 -0.75 -0.94
CA SER A 198 -11.60 0.34 -0.97
C SER A 198 -11.69 0.98 -2.38
N PRO A 199 -12.84 1.52 -2.79
CA PRO A 199 -12.98 2.13 -4.11
C PRO A 199 -11.94 3.24 -4.35
N GLU A 200 -11.66 4.04 -3.32
CA GLU A 200 -10.76 5.19 -3.40
C GLU A 200 -9.30 4.76 -3.56
N ILE A 201 -8.85 3.70 -2.87
CA ILE A 201 -7.47 3.25 -3.02
C ILE A 201 -7.23 2.65 -4.41
N ILE A 202 -8.25 2.01 -4.98
CA ILE A 202 -8.22 1.48 -6.35
C ILE A 202 -8.09 2.64 -7.34
N ALA A 203 -8.99 3.62 -7.28
CA ALA A 203 -8.98 4.79 -8.16
C ALA A 203 -7.66 5.56 -8.07
N LYS A 204 -7.18 5.84 -6.85
CA LYS A 204 -5.90 6.53 -6.66
C LYS A 204 -4.71 5.73 -7.19
N THR A 205 -4.73 4.41 -7.08
CA THR A 205 -3.66 3.56 -7.64
C THR A 205 -3.66 3.62 -9.16
N VAL A 206 -4.82 3.55 -9.80
CA VAL A 206 -4.95 3.66 -11.27
C VAL A 206 -4.50 5.04 -11.74
N VAL A 207 -4.95 6.12 -11.09
CA VAL A 207 -4.54 7.50 -11.41
C VAL A 207 -3.03 7.70 -11.22
N ALA A 208 -2.47 7.20 -10.11
CA ALA A 208 -1.03 7.28 -9.87
C ALA A 208 -0.23 6.52 -10.94
N LEU A 209 -0.73 5.38 -11.42
CA LEU A 209 -0.11 4.62 -12.50
C LEU A 209 -0.19 5.35 -13.84
N ILE A 210 -1.34 5.95 -14.19
CA ILE A 210 -1.52 6.79 -15.39
C ILE A 210 -0.51 7.95 -15.37
N ASN A 211 -0.33 8.60 -14.21
CA ASN A 211 0.52 9.77 -14.07
C ASN A 211 2.00 9.44 -13.84
N GLY A 212 2.35 8.16 -13.70
CA GLY A 212 3.71 7.74 -13.33
C GLY A 212 4.16 8.21 -11.94
N ASP A 213 3.23 8.43 -11.00
CA ASP A 213 3.49 8.85 -9.62
C ASP A 213 4.02 7.66 -8.79
N LEU A 214 5.30 7.33 -9.00
CA LEU A 214 5.99 6.26 -8.30
C LEU A 214 6.10 6.53 -6.78
N ASP A 215 6.14 7.80 -6.37
CA ASP A 215 6.21 8.18 -4.96
C ASP A 215 4.92 7.77 -4.23
N TYR A 216 3.76 7.93 -4.87
CA TYR A 216 2.49 7.43 -4.34
C TYR A 216 2.40 5.92 -4.36
N LEU A 217 2.95 5.26 -5.39
CA LEU A 217 2.87 3.81 -5.56
C LEU A 217 3.86 3.03 -4.67
N GLN A 218 4.91 3.68 -4.16
CA GLN A 218 5.96 3.03 -3.38
C GLN A 218 5.43 2.14 -2.23
N PRO A 219 4.46 2.57 -1.41
CA PRO A 219 3.90 1.72 -0.36
C PRO A 219 3.21 0.46 -0.90
N MET A 220 2.57 0.52 -2.07
CA MET A 220 1.91 -0.63 -2.70
C MET A 220 2.95 -1.65 -3.18
N MET A 221 4.12 -1.18 -3.65
CA MET A 221 5.26 -2.03 -4.00
C MET A 221 5.86 -2.69 -2.76
N ASP A 222 6.05 -1.93 -1.68
CA ASP A 222 6.56 -2.46 -0.41
C ASP A 222 5.62 -3.51 0.20
N VAL A 223 4.30 -3.29 0.10
CA VAL A 223 3.28 -4.23 0.56
C VAL A 223 3.25 -5.50 -0.29
N ALA A 224 3.58 -5.43 -1.59
CA ALA A 224 3.72 -6.62 -2.44
C ALA A 224 4.84 -7.54 -1.96
N ALA A 225 5.95 -6.98 -1.45
CA ALA A 225 7.05 -7.73 -0.85
C ALA A 225 6.76 -8.20 0.60
N CYS A 226 5.67 -7.75 1.20
CA CYS A 226 5.37 -7.94 2.62
C CYS A 226 4.52 -9.20 2.85
N ASN A 227 4.98 -10.13 3.69
CA ASN A 227 4.23 -11.37 4.02
C ASN A 227 3.34 -11.25 5.28
N GLN A 228 2.92 -10.03 5.65
CA GLN A 228 2.04 -9.77 6.81
C GLN A 228 0.56 -9.93 6.43
N ASN A 229 -0.10 -10.90 7.05
CA ASN A 229 -1.34 -11.53 6.61
C ASN A 229 -2.33 -11.79 7.76
N CYS A 230 -2.08 -11.39 9.01
CA CYS A 230 -2.87 -11.84 10.16
C CYS A 230 -3.03 -10.77 11.24
N GLY A 231 -4.11 -10.83 12.03
CA GLY A 231 -4.23 -10.01 13.24
C GLY A 231 -3.10 -10.23 14.25
N CYS A 232 -2.40 -11.38 14.19
CA CYS A 232 -1.20 -11.64 14.98
C CYS A 232 -0.03 -10.71 14.63
N ASP A 233 -0.02 -10.12 13.43
CA ASP A 233 1.09 -9.25 12.99
C ASP A 233 1.15 -7.97 13.81
N LEU A 234 0.03 -7.54 14.37
CA LEU A 234 0.00 -6.45 15.35
C LEU A 234 0.81 -6.81 16.59
N GLN A 235 0.73 -8.05 17.06
CA GLN A 235 1.49 -8.49 18.22
C GLN A 235 2.97 -8.59 17.88
N THR A 236 3.32 -9.34 16.83
CA THR A 236 4.71 -9.64 16.49
C THR A 236 5.49 -8.43 15.97
N ASN A 237 4.85 -7.54 15.21
CA ASN A 237 5.54 -6.44 14.54
C ASN A 237 5.31 -5.07 15.16
N ILE A 238 4.28 -4.88 15.99
CA ILE A 238 3.95 -3.56 16.58
C ILE A 238 4.04 -3.59 18.10
N VAL A 239 3.28 -4.45 18.78
CA VAL A 239 3.21 -4.50 20.25
C VAL A 239 4.52 -5.01 20.84
N ASN A 240 5.01 -6.15 20.38
CA ASN A 240 6.27 -6.74 20.88
C ASN A 240 7.50 -5.86 20.59
N LYS A 241 7.41 -4.98 19.59
CA LYS A 241 8.45 -4.00 19.26
C LYS A 241 8.28 -2.66 20.00
N ALA A 242 7.34 -2.59 20.96
CA ALA A 242 7.03 -1.39 21.73
C ALA A 242 6.63 -0.16 20.89
N LEU A 243 6.08 -0.38 19.68
CA LEU A 243 5.64 0.70 18.79
C LEU A 243 4.18 1.10 19.02
N CYS A 244 3.38 0.21 19.62
CA CYS A 244 1.95 0.40 19.83
C CYS A 244 1.65 1.56 20.78
N THR A 245 0.83 2.51 20.33
CA THR A 245 0.35 3.65 21.13
C THR A 245 -1.11 3.50 21.57
N GLY A 246 -1.80 2.42 21.19
CA GLY A 246 -3.19 2.18 21.56
C GLY A 246 -4.23 3.02 20.82
N CYS A 247 -3.91 3.57 19.64
CA CYS A 247 -4.80 4.48 18.89
C CYS A 247 -6.11 3.85 18.37
N GLY A 248 -6.17 2.53 18.22
CA GLY A 248 -7.38 1.84 17.77
C GLY A 248 -7.60 1.73 16.25
N THR A 249 -6.70 2.27 15.40
CA THR A 249 -6.83 2.22 13.93
C THR A 249 -6.99 0.78 13.40
N CYS A 250 -6.28 -0.18 13.99
CA CYS A 250 -6.36 -1.58 13.61
C CYS A 250 -7.74 -2.22 13.88
N ALA A 251 -8.44 -1.78 14.94
CA ALA A 251 -9.79 -2.24 15.24
C ALA A 251 -10.81 -1.58 14.31
N MET A 252 -10.62 -0.29 14.00
CA MET A 252 -11.48 0.47 13.08
C MET A 252 -11.48 -0.11 11.66
N VAL A 253 -10.31 -0.48 11.12
CA VAL A 253 -10.20 -0.99 9.75
C VAL A 253 -10.57 -2.47 9.58
N CYS A 254 -10.78 -3.21 10.68
CA CYS A 254 -10.98 -4.65 10.59
C CYS A 254 -12.35 -4.99 9.98
N PRO A 255 -12.43 -5.55 8.77
CA PRO A 255 -13.72 -5.72 8.06
C PRO A 255 -14.66 -6.69 8.78
N THR A 256 -14.10 -7.68 9.49
CA THR A 256 -14.88 -8.68 10.22
C THR A 256 -15.08 -8.35 11.70
N ARG A 257 -14.62 -7.17 12.15
CA ARG A 257 -14.63 -6.77 13.57
C ARG A 257 -14.00 -7.84 14.47
N ALA A 258 -12.90 -8.44 14.00
CA ALA A 258 -12.14 -9.44 14.75
C ALA A 258 -11.24 -8.82 15.82
N LEU A 259 -11.02 -7.50 15.78
CA LEU A 259 -10.15 -6.79 16.71
C LEU A 259 -10.95 -5.90 17.66
N THR A 260 -10.62 -5.98 18.94
CA THR A 260 -11.08 -5.07 20.00
C THR A 260 -9.88 -4.40 20.66
N ILE A 261 -10.11 -3.30 21.37
CA ILE A 261 -9.08 -2.64 22.18
C ILE A 261 -9.37 -2.91 23.66
N ASN A 262 -8.46 -3.60 24.32
CA ASN A 262 -8.54 -3.94 25.74
C ASN A 262 -7.33 -3.32 26.44
N GLU A 263 -7.56 -2.50 27.47
CA GLU A 263 -6.50 -1.76 28.19
C GLU A 263 -5.52 -1.02 27.26
N GLY A 264 -6.03 -0.43 26.16
CA GLY A 264 -5.21 0.28 25.18
C GLY A 264 -4.33 -0.62 24.29
N ARG A 265 -4.63 -1.93 24.20
CA ARG A 265 -3.92 -2.89 23.34
C ARG A 265 -4.89 -3.67 22.44
N PRO A 266 -4.46 -4.06 21.23
CA PRO A 266 -5.30 -4.84 20.32
C PRO A 266 -5.43 -6.30 20.76
N GLU A 267 -6.67 -6.76 20.90
CA GLU A 267 -7.02 -8.15 21.16
C GLU A 267 -7.73 -8.75 19.93
N CYS A 268 -7.22 -9.89 19.44
CA CYS A 268 -7.68 -10.49 18.19
C CYS A 268 -8.51 -11.76 18.42
N ASN A 269 -9.78 -11.72 18.05
CA ASN A 269 -10.64 -12.88 17.92
C ASN A 269 -10.26 -13.69 16.67
N LYS A 270 -9.48 -14.75 16.88
CA LYS A 270 -8.96 -15.62 15.82
C LYS A 270 -10.05 -16.32 15.01
N ALA A 271 -11.24 -16.55 15.59
CA ALA A 271 -12.34 -17.20 14.87
C ALA A 271 -13.01 -16.29 13.83
N ARG A 272 -12.85 -14.96 13.95
CA ARG A 272 -13.37 -13.98 12.99
C ARG A 272 -12.30 -13.42 12.06
N CYS A 273 -11.02 -13.62 12.38
CA CYS A 273 -9.91 -13.14 11.59
C CYS A 273 -9.82 -13.92 10.26
N ILE A 274 -10.04 -13.23 9.15
CA ILE A 274 -9.98 -13.82 7.80
C ILE A 274 -8.59 -13.72 7.15
N LYS A 275 -7.56 -13.38 7.93
CA LYS A 275 -6.17 -13.28 7.45
C LYS A 275 -5.97 -12.32 6.25
N CYS A 276 -6.70 -11.19 6.23
CA CYS A 276 -6.54 -10.18 5.17
C CYS A 276 -5.33 -9.25 5.38
N GLY A 277 -4.85 -9.07 6.61
CA GLY A 277 -3.71 -8.18 6.92
C GLY A 277 -4.04 -6.67 6.93
N SER A 278 -5.28 -6.25 6.70
CA SER A 278 -5.69 -4.82 6.68
C SER A 278 -5.31 -4.08 7.96
N CYS A 279 -5.43 -4.74 9.11
CA CYS A 279 -5.12 -4.17 10.42
C CYS A 279 -3.65 -3.76 10.60
N TYR A 280 -2.71 -4.53 10.04
CA TYR A 280 -1.30 -4.18 10.04
C TYR A 280 -1.00 -3.10 8.99
N THR A 281 -1.60 -3.25 7.80
CA THR A 281 -1.42 -2.30 6.68
C THR A 281 -1.81 -0.88 7.06
N HIS A 282 -2.88 -0.67 7.82
CA HIS A 282 -3.33 0.66 8.22
C HIS A 282 -2.78 1.12 9.58
N CYS A 283 -1.95 0.31 10.24
CA CYS A 283 -1.34 0.74 11.49
C CYS A 283 -0.39 1.91 11.21
N PRO A 284 -0.54 3.09 11.84
CA PRO A 284 0.36 4.23 11.60
C PRO A 284 1.80 3.99 12.11
N ARG A 285 2.05 2.80 12.67
CA ARG A 285 3.34 2.35 13.20
C ARG A 285 3.95 1.19 12.41
N SER A 286 3.26 0.68 11.39
CA SER A 286 3.86 -0.29 10.45
C SER A 286 4.66 0.44 9.38
N TRP A 287 4.09 1.49 8.81
CA TRP A 287 4.71 2.46 7.92
C TRP A 287 3.98 3.81 8.08
N PHE A 288 4.63 4.92 7.71
CA PHE A 288 4.05 6.25 7.87
C PHE A 288 4.54 7.19 6.75
N PRO A 289 3.72 7.47 5.73
CA PRO A 289 4.11 8.29 4.58
C PRO A 289 3.94 9.80 4.89
N GLU A 290 4.77 10.32 5.79
CA GLU A 290 4.63 11.70 6.31
C GLU A 290 4.61 12.76 5.19
N ALA A 291 5.52 12.64 4.22
CA ALA A 291 5.64 13.59 3.12
C ALA A 291 4.35 13.66 2.29
N ARG A 292 3.77 12.50 1.94
CA ARG A 292 2.52 12.44 1.18
C ARG A 292 1.33 12.96 1.98
N ILE A 293 1.27 12.61 3.27
CA ILE A 293 0.20 13.10 4.16
C ILE A 293 0.24 14.64 4.24
N LYS A 294 1.42 15.24 4.40
CA LYS A 294 1.56 16.70 4.42
C LYS A 294 1.16 17.35 3.11
N GLN A 295 1.59 16.77 1.99
CA GLN A 295 1.22 17.23 0.65
C GLN A 295 -0.30 17.22 0.45
N ASP A 296 -0.97 16.12 0.80
CA ASP A 296 -2.43 15.99 0.65
C ASP A 296 -3.20 16.94 1.59
N LEU A 297 -2.61 17.33 2.73
CA LEU A 297 -3.20 18.25 3.70
C LEU A 297 -2.83 19.73 3.46
N GLY A 298 -1.88 20.02 2.56
CA GLY A 298 -1.34 21.37 2.37
C GLY A 298 -0.58 21.93 3.59
N LEU A 299 0.06 21.04 4.37
CA LEU A 299 0.82 21.35 5.59
C LEU A 299 2.34 21.40 5.38
#